data_AF-A0A942J3U7-F1
#
_entry.id   AF-A0A942J3U7-F1
#
_cell.length_a   1.000
_cell.length_b   1.000
_cell.length_c   1.000
_cell.angle_alpha   90.00
_cell.angle_beta   90.00
_cell.angle_gamma   90.00
#
_symmetry.space_group_name_H-M   'P 1'
#
loop_
_entity.id
_entity.type
_entity.pdbx_description
1 polymer ?
#
loop_
_entity_poly.entity_id
_entity_poly.type
_entity_poly.pdbx_seq_one_letter_code
_entity_poly.pdbx_strand_id
1 'polypeptide(L)'
;LAAWLASHGLDHITAQGTIGQGGASEQAIEFFRQHDLSFRIRRLRLLARRLAEDWDDLDVANPDARENARGAVYRALALYFDREAHGSLGGDFSTIARKMDSDPGAVLDAVACRRQLPATDLVVDALLVEALKGMPRELKRRVLLTYLGFPFYDTVTLPLLRGEGSTEFEPAKVDRISPEDCNSIRAGGANAVLRGTEFYNFGAFFSRAYRENDYLWGRLHGAERMIDLVASALPKGMVLDPVELARFKREAFLAVLEEEEGRLKADPGLVAGIRAEVLGGKE
;
A
#
# COMPACT_ATOMS: atom_id res chain seq x y z
N LEU A 1 -28.85 21.31 7.47
CA LEU A 1 -27.49 21.21 6.87
C LEU A 1 -27.50 21.01 5.35
N ALA A 2 -28.02 19.90 4.80
CA ALA A 2 -27.92 19.61 3.35
C ALA A 2 -28.48 20.73 2.45
N ALA A 3 -29.65 21.29 2.78
CA ALA A 3 -30.24 22.42 2.05
C ALA A 3 -29.35 23.68 2.07
N TRP A 4 -28.66 23.93 3.19
CA TRP A 4 -27.72 25.05 3.31
C TRP A 4 -26.48 24.81 2.45
N LEU A 5 -25.93 23.59 2.44
CA LEU A 5 -24.80 23.25 1.57
C LEU A 5 -25.17 23.46 0.09
N ALA A 6 -26.35 23.02 -0.33
CA ALA A 6 -26.84 23.22 -1.69
C ALA A 6 -27.01 24.71 -2.04
N SER A 7 -27.59 25.51 -1.14
CA SER A 7 -27.75 26.96 -1.37
C SER A 7 -26.43 27.73 -1.45
N HIS A 8 -25.32 27.13 -1.02
CA HIS A 8 -23.96 27.69 -1.08
C HIS A 8 -23.10 27.01 -2.17
N GLY A 9 -23.70 26.20 -3.06
CA GLY A 9 -23.02 25.54 -4.17
C GLY A 9 -22.06 24.43 -3.73
N LEU A 10 -22.27 23.86 -2.54
CA LEU A 10 -21.48 22.75 -1.99
C LEU A 10 -22.13 21.37 -2.24
N ASP A 11 -23.31 21.34 -2.85
CA ASP A 11 -23.91 20.14 -3.43
C ASP A 11 -23.23 19.70 -4.75
N HIS A 12 -22.55 20.63 -5.42
CA HIS A 12 -21.69 20.39 -6.57
C HIS A 12 -20.27 20.95 -6.35
N ILE A 13 -19.35 20.06 -6.00
CA ILE A 13 -17.96 20.42 -5.65
C ILE A 13 -17.15 20.86 -6.89
N THR A 14 -17.57 20.47 -8.09
CA THR A 14 -16.92 20.84 -9.35
C THR A 14 -17.44 22.19 -9.85
N ALA A 15 -16.55 23.06 -10.32
CA ALA A 15 -16.93 24.25 -11.04
C ALA A 15 -17.77 23.87 -12.27
N GLN A 16 -18.88 24.58 -12.51
CA GLN A 16 -19.69 24.38 -13.71
C GLN A 16 -18.86 24.76 -14.94
N GLY A 17 -18.39 23.73 -15.65
CA GLY A 17 -17.65 23.81 -16.91
C GLY A 17 -17.91 22.57 -17.76
N THR A 18 -17.49 22.58 -19.01
CA THR A 18 -17.60 21.44 -19.94
C THR A 18 -17.09 20.14 -19.30
N ILE A 19 -17.82 19.04 -19.54
CA ILE A 19 -17.50 17.69 -19.03
C ILE A 19 -16.02 17.39 -19.33
N GLY A 20 -15.22 17.22 -18.26
CA GLY A 20 -13.80 16.89 -18.35
C GLY A 20 -12.80 18.05 -18.18
N GLN A 21 -13.24 19.29 -17.92
CA GLN A 21 -12.35 20.45 -17.73
C GLN A 21 -12.57 21.29 -16.45
N GLY A 22 -13.52 20.93 -15.59
CA GLY A 22 -13.80 21.69 -14.36
C GLY A 22 -12.98 21.22 -13.15
N GLY A 23 -12.16 22.11 -12.57
CA GLY A 23 -11.59 21.94 -11.24
C GLY A 23 -12.64 22.10 -10.12
N ALA A 24 -12.21 22.07 -8.85
CA ALA A 24 -13.09 22.36 -7.73
C ALA A 24 -13.63 23.80 -7.80
N SER A 25 -14.88 24.04 -7.38
CA SER A 25 -15.45 25.38 -7.28
C SER A 25 -14.73 26.22 -6.21
N GLU A 26 -14.72 27.54 -6.34
CA GLU A 26 -14.10 28.42 -5.35
C GLU A 26 -14.73 28.25 -3.96
N GLN A 27 -16.05 28.04 -3.92
CA GLN A 27 -16.80 27.78 -2.69
C GLN A 27 -16.34 26.48 -2.03
N ALA A 28 -16.15 25.41 -2.81
CA ALA A 28 -15.65 24.15 -2.29
C ALA A 28 -14.22 24.27 -1.79
N ILE A 29 -13.35 24.96 -2.54
CA ILE A 29 -11.96 25.21 -2.13
C ILE A 29 -11.94 25.93 -0.79
N GLU A 30 -12.68 27.03 -0.63
CA GLU A 30 -12.70 27.78 0.62
C GLU A 30 -13.28 26.95 1.77
N PHE A 31 -14.37 26.22 1.51
CA PHE A 31 -14.98 25.34 2.51
C PHE A 31 -13.98 24.31 3.04
N PHE A 32 -13.27 23.59 2.17
CA PHE A 32 -12.29 22.58 2.60
C PHE A 32 -11.02 23.20 3.20
N ARG A 33 -10.61 24.40 2.77
CA ARG A 33 -9.55 25.17 3.44
C ARG A 33 -9.91 25.47 4.90
N GLN A 34 -11.17 25.77 5.18
CA GLN A 34 -11.61 26.07 6.54
C GLN A 34 -11.90 24.83 7.40
N HIS A 35 -12.32 23.72 6.80
CA HIS A 35 -12.93 22.60 7.55
C HIS A 35 -12.17 21.27 7.49
N ASP A 36 -11.35 21.01 6.45
CA ASP A 36 -10.76 19.69 6.23
C ASP A 36 -9.49 19.45 7.07
N LEU A 37 -9.69 19.31 8.38
CA LEU A 37 -8.64 19.00 9.33
C LEU A 37 -8.06 17.59 9.12
N SER A 38 -8.92 16.61 8.85
CA SER A 38 -8.49 15.22 8.70
C SER A 38 -7.58 15.03 7.48
N PHE A 39 -7.80 15.74 6.37
CA PHE A 39 -6.89 15.74 5.23
C PHE A 39 -5.47 16.23 5.58
N ARG A 40 -5.36 17.29 6.40
CA ARG A 40 -4.07 17.80 6.88
C ARG A 40 -3.35 16.79 7.76
N ILE A 41 -4.09 16.16 8.67
CA ILE A 41 -3.56 15.11 9.55
C ILE A 41 -3.08 13.90 8.74
N ARG A 42 -3.92 13.35 7.85
CA ARG A 42 -3.55 12.19 7.01
C ARG A 42 -2.31 12.48 6.15
N ARG A 43 -2.19 13.69 5.59
CA ARG A 43 -1.02 14.13 4.82
C ARG A 43 0.27 14.06 5.60
N LEU A 44 0.26 14.64 6.80
CA LEU A 44 1.44 14.65 7.65
C LEU A 44 1.74 13.27 8.25
N ARG A 45 0.72 12.44 8.54
CA ARG A 45 0.94 11.05 8.96
C ARG A 45 1.58 10.20 7.87
N LEU A 46 1.16 10.33 6.61
CA LEU A 46 1.84 9.69 5.49
C LEU A 46 3.30 10.13 5.42
N LEU A 47 3.56 11.43 5.55
CA LEU A 47 4.92 11.97 5.51
C LEU A 47 5.79 11.43 6.66
N ALA A 48 5.27 11.41 7.89
CA ALA A 48 5.97 10.86 9.06
C ALA A 48 6.34 9.39 8.85
N ARG A 49 5.45 8.62 8.21
CA ARG A 49 5.69 7.21 7.88
C ARG A 49 6.77 7.02 6.84
N ARG A 50 6.73 7.78 5.73
CA ARG A 50 7.78 7.73 4.72
C ARG A 50 9.14 8.07 5.30
N LEU A 51 9.18 8.97 6.27
CA LEU A 51 10.40 9.33 6.99
C LEU A 51 10.87 8.25 7.98
N ALA A 52 10.02 7.30 8.37
CA ALA A 52 10.38 6.18 9.23
C ALA A 52 10.95 4.97 8.43
N GLU A 53 10.71 4.90 7.12
CA GLU A 53 11.28 3.85 6.25
C GLU A 53 12.81 3.97 6.16
N ASP A 54 13.53 2.87 6.37
CA ASP A 54 15.00 2.84 6.28
C ASP A 54 15.47 3.03 4.85
N TRP A 55 16.35 4.01 4.66
CA TRP A 55 16.86 4.41 3.36
C TRP A 55 18.39 4.30 3.38
N ASP A 56 18.88 3.10 3.07
CA ASP A 56 20.31 2.73 3.11
C ASP A 56 21.22 3.75 2.40
N ASP A 57 20.72 4.43 1.36
CA ASP A 57 21.47 5.41 0.58
C ASP A 57 21.61 6.79 1.25
N LEU A 58 20.69 7.15 2.14
CA LEU A 58 20.68 8.47 2.80
C LEU A 58 21.21 8.45 4.22
N ASP A 59 20.95 7.36 4.95
CA ASP A 59 21.28 7.26 6.37
C ASP A 59 22.80 7.21 6.63
N VAL A 60 23.58 6.68 5.69
CA VAL A 60 25.05 6.65 5.78
C VAL A 60 25.67 8.04 5.72
N ALA A 61 25.12 8.93 4.88
CA ALA A 61 25.70 10.25 4.65
C ALA A 61 25.17 11.32 5.62
N ASN A 62 23.93 11.17 6.11
CA ASN A 62 23.27 12.16 6.95
C ASN A 62 22.35 11.48 7.98
N PRO A 63 22.91 10.83 9.02
CA PRO A 63 22.15 9.95 9.93
C PRO A 63 21.01 10.68 10.66
N ASP A 64 21.21 11.94 11.02
CA ASP A 64 20.21 12.71 11.77
C ASP A 64 19.18 13.41 10.87
N ALA A 65 19.37 13.45 9.56
CA ALA A 65 18.53 14.27 8.68
C ALA A 65 17.08 13.77 8.62
N ARG A 66 16.88 12.45 8.58
CA ARG A 66 15.54 11.85 8.63
C ARG A 66 14.86 12.13 9.96
N GLU A 67 15.58 11.91 11.06
CA GLU A 67 15.02 12.11 12.40
C GLU A 67 14.64 13.57 12.64
N ASN A 68 15.48 14.52 12.22
CA ASN A 68 15.18 15.95 12.29
C ASN A 68 13.94 16.32 11.45
N ALA A 69 13.82 15.77 10.23
CA ALA A 69 12.65 15.96 9.38
C ALA A 69 11.39 15.38 10.05
N ARG A 70 11.49 14.18 10.62
CA ARG A 70 10.41 13.49 11.31
C ARG A 70 9.94 14.29 12.54
N GLY A 71 10.88 14.80 13.33
CA GLY A 71 10.60 15.69 14.45
C GLY A 71 9.85 16.96 14.03
N ALA A 72 10.20 17.55 12.89
CA ALA A 72 9.46 18.68 12.32
C ALA A 72 8.02 18.31 11.95
N VAL A 73 7.82 17.16 11.30
CA VAL A 73 6.48 16.66 10.95
C VAL A 73 5.62 16.40 12.20
N TYR A 74 6.19 15.84 13.27
CA TYR A 74 5.45 15.66 14.53
C TYR A 74 5.07 16.96 15.21
N ARG A 75 5.96 17.97 15.21
CA ARG A 75 5.60 19.32 15.69
C ARG A 75 4.48 19.92 14.86
N ALA A 76 4.49 19.75 13.55
CA ALA A 76 3.39 20.19 12.68
C ALA A 76 2.08 19.43 12.95
N LEU A 77 2.14 18.11 13.17
CA LEU A 77 0.97 17.30 13.55
C LEU A 77 0.36 17.77 14.87
N ALA A 78 1.19 18.08 15.87
CA ALA A 78 0.71 18.57 17.17
C ALA A 78 -0.15 19.83 17.01
N LEU A 79 0.24 20.76 16.13
CA LEU A 79 -0.54 21.98 15.86
C LEU A 79 -1.94 21.67 15.32
N TYR A 80 -2.11 20.61 14.52
CA TYR A 80 -3.43 20.19 14.03
C TYR A 80 -4.21 19.39 15.07
N PHE A 81 -3.56 18.55 15.87
CA PHE A 81 -4.22 17.84 16.97
C PHE A 81 -4.77 18.80 18.03
N ASP A 82 -4.08 19.91 18.30
CA ASP A 82 -4.61 20.97 19.15
C ASP A 82 -5.92 21.57 18.60
N ARG A 83 -6.13 21.56 17.28
CA ARG A 83 -7.39 22.00 16.64
C ARG A 83 -8.44 20.90 16.59
N GLU A 84 -8.03 19.64 16.65
CA GLU A 84 -8.92 18.47 16.65
C GLU A 84 -9.57 18.25 18.02
N ALA A 85 -8.81 18.50 19.10
CA ALA A 85 -9.22 18.25 20.48
C ALA A 85 -10.59 18.90 20.80
N HIS A 86 -11.47 18.19 21.49
CA HIS A 86 -12.83 18.68 21.80
C HIS A 86 -12.86 20.05 22.51
N GLY A 87 -11.85 20.34 23.33
CA GLY A 87 -11.72 21.64 24.01
C GLY A 87 -11.35 22.81 23.09
N SER A 88 -10.83 22.54 21.87
CA SER A 88 -10.38 23.57 20.92
C SER A 88 -11.54 24.46 20.44
N LEU A 89 -12.75 23.90 20.45
CA LEU A 89 -13.96 24.62 20.08
C LEU A 89 -14.51 25.45 21.23
N GLY A 90 -13.95 25.45 22.44
CA GLY A 90 -14.43 26.28 23.55
C GLY A 90 -15.65 25.73 24.29
N GLY A 91 -15.77 26.05 25.59
CA GLY A 91 -16.78 25.45 26.49
C GLY A 91 -18.24 25.83 26.17
N ASP A 92 -18.45 26.96 25.48
CA ASP A 92 -19.75 27.44 25.04
C ASP A 92 -20.21 26.82 23.70
N PHE A 93 -19.37 25.99 23.04
CA PHE A 93 -19.69 25.44 21.72
C PHE A 93 -20.95 24.58 21.72
N SER A 94 -21.27 23.91 22.83
CA SER A 94 -22.52 23.14 22.95
C SER A 94 -23.77 23.99 22.71
N THR A 95 -23.76 25.27 23.13
CA THR A 95 -24.85 26.22 22.88
C THR A 95 -24.91 26.62 21.41
N ILE A 96 -23.76 26.80 20.76
CA ILE A 96 -23.68 27.10 19.32
C ILE A 96 -24.17 25.91 18.50
N ALA A 97 -23.71 24.70 18.82
CA ALA A 97 -24.05 23.46 18.12
C ALA A 97 -25.56 23.17 18.11
N ARG A 98 -26.32 23.61 19.14
CA ARG A 98 -27.80 23.50 19.14
C ARG A 98 -28.47 24.25 17.99
N LYS A 99 -27.80 25.20 17.35
CA LYS A 99 -28.31 25.92 16.18
C LYS A 99 -28.19 25.13 14.86
N MET A 100 -27.65 23.91 14.87
CA MET A 100 -27.39 23.13 13.65
C MET A 100 -28.63 22.98 12.73
N ASP A 101 -29.82 22.85 13.33
CA ASP A 101 -31.07 22.70 12.58
C ASP A 101 -31.62 24.03 12.06
N SER A 102 -31.51 25.10 12.84
CA SER A 102 -32.06 26.43 12.52
C SER A 102 -31.14 27.31 11.70
N ASP A 103 -29.83 27.22 11.96
CA ASP A 103 -28.77 28.03 11.35
C ASP A 103 -27.45 27.23 11.28
N PRO A 104 -27.35 26.30 10.31
CA PRO A 104 -26.15 25.50 10.10
C PRO A 104 -24.92 26.33 9.72
N GLY A 105 -25.10 27.49 9.07
CA GLY A 105 -24.02 28.36 8.66
C GLY A 105 -23.28 28.95 9.85
N ALA A 106 -24.02 29.50 10.83
CA ALA A 106 -23.40 30.03 12.05
C ALA A 106 -22.60 28.98 12.85
N VAL A 107 -23.01 27.71 12.80
CA VAL A 107 -22.25 26.61 13.44
C VAL A 107 -20.95 26.34 12.69
N LEU A 108 -21.00 26.24 11.35
CA LEU A 108 -19.83 26.00 10.52
C LEU A 108 -18.83 27.16 10.61
N ASP A 109 -19.31 28.40 10.54
CA ASP A 109 -18.49 29.62 10.70
C ASP A 109 -17.82 29.66 12.08
N ALA A 110 -18.53 29.26 13.14
CA ALA A 110 -17.95 29.17 14.47
C ALA A 110 -16.85 28.09 14.54
N VAL A 111 -17.03 26.94 13.90
CA VAL A 111 -16.00 25.89 13.81
C VAL A 111 -14.78 26.41 13.06
N ALA A 112 -14.97 27.03 11.88
CA ALA A 112 -13.90 27.60 11.07
C ALA A 112 -13.12 28.68 11.85
N CYS A 113 -13.84 29.60 12.50
CA CYS A 113 -13.28 30.70 13.28
C CYS A 113 -12.49 30.22 14.51
N ARG A 114 -12.93 29.14 15.17
CA ARG A 114 -12.25 28.59 16.36
C ARG A 114 -11.06 27.69 15.99
N ARG A 115 -11.19 26.88 14.93
CA ARG A 115 -10.10 26.03 14.46
C ARG A 115 -9.00 26.81 13.76
N GLN A 116 -9.33 27.88 13.05
CA GLN A 116 -8.37 28.73 12.31
C GLN A 116 -7.39 27.92 11.47
N LEU A 117 -7.90 26.94 10.71
CA LEU A 117 -7.05 26.04 9.92
C LEU A 117 -6.14 26.81 8.94
N PRO A 118 -6.61 27.81 8.18
CA PRO A 118 -5.73 28.57 7.29
C PRO A 118 -4.56 29.28 8.00
N ALA A 119 -4.77 29.78 9.22
CA ALA A 119 -3.70 30.39 10.00
C ALA A 119 -2.71 29.33 10.52
N THR A 120 -3.23 28.17 10.93
CA THR A 120 -2.41 27.03 11.35
C THR A 120 -1.57 26.50 10.18
N ASP A 121 -2.13 26.45 8.97
CA ASP A 121 -1.43 26.04 7.75
C ASP A 121 -0.18 26.89 7.51
N LEU A 122 -0.26 28.22 7.68
CA LEU A 122 0.90 29.11 7.53
C LEU A 122 2.01 28.81 8.53
N VAL A 123 1.67 28.49 9.78
CA VAL A 123 2.65 28.12 10.81
C VAL A 123 3.30 26.77 10.48
N VAL A 124 2.49 25.80 10.04
CA VAL A 124 2.97 24.48 9.62
C VAL A 124 3.87 24.59 8.40
N ASP A 125 3.49 25.35 7.38
CA ASP A 125 4.28 25.55 6.18
C ASP A 125 5.62 26.23 6.50
N ALA A 126 5.62 27.26 7.37
CA ALA A 126 6.86 27.90 7.82
C ALA A 126 7.79 26.91 8.53
N LEU A 127 7.23 26.07 9.41
CA LEU A 127 7.97 25.04 10.14
C LEU A 127 8.58 24.01 9.18
N LEU A 128 7.81 23.52 8.20
CA LEU A 128 8.29 22.56 7.21
C LEU A 128 9.34 23.17 6.28
N VAL A 129 9.15 24.42 5.83
CA VAL A 129 10.12 25.16 5.01
C VAL A 129 11.45 25.32 5.75
N GLU A 130 11.42 25.65 7.04
CA GLU A 130 12.63 25.73 7.85
C GLU A 130 13.33 24.37 7.94
N ALA A 131 12.57 23.30 8.22
CA ALA A 131 13.13 21.95 8.26
C ALA A 131 13.77 21.55 6.93
N LEU A 132 13.19 21.93 5.80
CA LEU A 132 13.72 21.62 4.46
C LEU A 132 15.10 22.26 4.22
N LYS A 133 15.46 23.37 4.86
CA LYS A 133 16.77 24.03 4.64
C LYS A 133 17.95 23.12 5.01
N GLY A 134 17.82 22.37 6.12
CA GLY A 134 18.83 21.44 6.60
C GLY A 134 18.83 20.06 5.92
N MET A 135 17.86 19.78 5.04
CA MET A 135 17.74 18.46 4.41
C MET A 135 18.69 18.32 3.21
N PRO A 136 19.40 17.17 3.09
CA PRO A 136 20.07 16.79 1.86
C PRO A 136 19.12 16.78 0.67
N ARG A 137 19.66 17.01 -0.54
CA ARG A 137 18.88 17.16 -1.77
C ARG A 137 17.91 16.00 -2.00
N GLU A 138 18.37 14.77 -1.82
CA GLU A 138 17.57 13.57 -2.09
C GLU A 138 16.46 13.38 -1.04
N LEU A 139 16.73 13.59 0.25
CA LEU A 139 15.71 13.60 1.30
C LEU A 139 14.64 14.67 1.02
N LYS A 140 15.08 15.89 0.68
CA LYS A 140 14.19 17.00 0.31
C LYS A 140 13.26 16.65 -0.85
N ARG A 141 13.78 15.99 -1.89
CA ARG A 141 12.97 15.53 -3.03
C ARG A 141 11.90 14.52 -2.59
N ARG A 142 12.25 13.54 -1.76
CA ARG A 142 11.31 12.52 -1.26
C ARG A 142 10.23 13.13 -0.37
N VAL A 143 10.59 14.06 0.52
CA VAL A 143 9.65 14.79 1.38
C VAL A 143 8.68 15.62 0.54
N LEU A 144 9.19 16.43 -0.41
CA LEU A 144 8.35 17.25 -1.28
C LEU A 144 7.44 16.41 -2.17
N LEU A 145 7.96 15.33 -2.76
CA LEU A 145 7.18 14.40 -3.58
C LEU A 145 6.03 13.79 -2.77
N THR A 146 6.30 13.37 -1.53
CA THR A 146 5.27 12.80 -0.64
C THR A 146 4.23 13.86 -0.24
N TYR A 147 4.68 15.06 0.16
CA TYR A 147 3.79 16.12 0.62
C TYR A 147 2.89 16.66 -0.50
N LEU A 148 3.46 16.94 -1.69
CA LEU A 148 2.75 17.47 -2.84
C LEU A 148 1.95 16.38 -3.58
N GLY A 149 2.41 15.13 -3.56
CA GLY A 149 1.75 13.99 -4.16
C GLY A 149 0.60 13.40 -3.32
N PHE A 150 0.50 13.78 -2.04
CA PHE A 150 -0.52 13.27 -1.12
C PHE A 150 -1.97 13.33 -1.65
N PRO A 151 -2.45 14.41 -2.30
CA PRO A 151 -3.83 14.45 -2.78
C PRO A 151 -4.19 13.29 -3.73
N PHE A 152 -3.24 12.86 -4.57
CA PHE A 152 -3.43 11.72 -5.47
C PHE A 152 -3.49 10.39 -4.71
N TYR A 153 -2.65 10.26 -3.68
CA TYR A 153 -2.64 9.09 -2.80
C TYR A 153 -3.92 8.99 -1.97
N ASP A 154 -4.38 10.10 -1.39
CA ASP A 154 -5.57 10.17 -0.54
C ASP A 154 -6.84 9.87 -1.34
N THR A 155 -6.92 10.32 -2.60
CA THR A 155 -8.09 10.03 -3.47
C THR A 155 -8.30 8.52 -3.67
N VAL A 156 -7.22 7.74 -3.73
CA VAL A 156 -7.28 6.28 -3.92
C VAL A 156 -7.46 5.54 -2.60
N THR A 157 -6.83 6.03 -1.52
CA THR A 157 -6.80 5.32 -0.23
C THR A 157 -7.95 5.68 0.71
N LEU A 158 -8.46 6.91 0.69
CA LEU A 158 -9.54 7.37 1.57
C LEU A 158 -10.83 6.54 1.46
N PRO A 159 -11.30 6.12 0.26
CA PRO A 159 -12.49 5.27 0.15
C PRO A 159 -12.32 3.92 0.85
N LEU A 160 -11.10 3.37 0.83
CA LEU A 160 -10.77 2.10 1.46
C LEU A 160 -10.74 2.22 3.00
N LEU A 161 -10.41 3.39 3.54
CA LEU A 161 -10.40 3.66 4.99
C LEU A 161 -11.81 3.75 5.61
N ARG A 162 -12.86 3.93 4.79
CA ARG A 162 -14.23 4.05 5.29
C ARG A 162 -14.82 2.68 5.63
N GLY A 163 -14.76 2.31 6.92
CA GLY A 163 -15.49 1.15 7.46
C GLY A 163 -14.74 0.36 8.52
N GLU A 164 -13.41 0.45 8.54
CA GLU A 164 -12.60 -0.42 9.40
C GLU A 164 -12.22 0.21 10.75
N GLY A 165 -12.57 1.46 11.01
CA GLY A 165 -12.08 2.20 12.19
C GLY A 165 -10.57 2.49 12.15
N SER A 166 -9.85 1.85 11.22
CA SER A 166 -8.48 2.12 10.84
C SER A 166 -8.39 3.46 10.11
N THR A 167 -7.56 4.36 10.61
CA THR A 167 -7.32 5.65 9.94
C THR A 167 -6.25 5.55 8.85
N GLU A 168 -5.58 4.41 8.71
CA GLU A 168 -4.33 4.25 7.95
C GLU A 168 -4.10 2.80 7.42
N PHE A 169 -3.47 2.65 6.25
CA PHE A 169 -3.06 1.35 5.66
C PHE A 169 -1.54 1.18 5.68
N GLU A 170 -1.03 0.05 6.18
CA GLU A 170 0.38 -0.32 6.04
C GLU A 170 0.62 -1.09 4.73
N PRO A 171 1.67 -0.75 3.96
CA PRO A 171 2.02 -1.54 2.79
C PRO A 171 2.50 -2.93 3.24
N ALA A 172 1.80 -3.97 2.81
CA ALA A 172 2.25 -5.34 2.96
C ALA A 172 2.94 -5.79 1.67
N LYS A 173 4.13 -6.40 1.79
CA LYS A 173 4.70 -7.15 0.67
C LYS A 173 3.83 -8.39 0.47
N VAL A 174 3.38 -8.58 -0.76
CA VAL A 174 2.57 -9.74 -1.15
C VAL A 174 3.38 -10.56 -2.12
N ASP A 175 3.59 -11.81 -1.74
CA ASP A 175 4.27 -12.79 -2.56
C ASP A 175 3.29 -13.89 -2.95
N ARG A 176 3.28 -14.22 -4.25
CA ARG A 176 2.40 -15.23 -4.81
C ARG A 176 3.12 -16.56 -4.94
N ILE A 177 2.44 -17.62 -4.49
CA ILE A 177 2.80 -19.01 -4.76
C ILE A 177 1.74 -19.55 -5.73
N SER A 178 2.09 -19.62 -7.01
CA SER A 178 1.19 -20.04 -8.08
C SER A 178 1.94 -20.88 -9.11
N PRO A 179 1.33 -21.94 -9.67
CA PRO A 179 1.87 -22.65 -10.84
C PRO A 179 2.17 -21.72 -12.02
N GLU A 180 1.44 -20.62 -12.15
CA GLU A 180 1.66 -19.61 -13.20
C GLU A 180 3.03 -18.92 -13.09
N ASP A 181 3.65 -18.95 -11.91
CA ASP A 181 4.97 -18.35 -11.64
C ASP A 181 6.11 -19.38 -11.72
N CYS A 182 5.82 -20.65 -12.01
CA CYS A 182 6.78 -21.75 -11.98
C CYS A 182 7.01 -22.31 -13.38
N ASN A 183 8.12 -21.90 -14.01
CA ASN A 183 8.41 -22.26 -15.41
C ASN A 183 9.71 -23.04 -15.57
N SER A 184 10.34 -23.46 -14.46
CA SER A 184 11.67 -24.10 -14.52
C SER A 184 11.65 -25.51 -15.12
N ILE A 185 10.56 -26.27 -14.97
CA ILE A 185 10.44 -27.63 -15.53
C ILE A 185 9.59 -27.62 -16.81
N ARG A 186 8.40 -27.01 -16.76
CA ARG A 186 7.50 -26.88 -17.90
C ARG A 186 6.95 -25.46 -17.98
N ALA A 187 6.81 -24.95 -19.20
CA ALA A 187 6.06 -23.73 -19.47
C ALA A 187 4.56 -24.04 -19.66
N GLY A 188 3.69 -23.08 -19.33
CA GLY A 188 2.24 -23.16 -19.57
C GLY A 188 1.35 -23.17 -18.33
N GLY A 189 1.91 -22.90 -17.15
CA GLY A 189 1.16 -22.67 -15.92
C GLY A 189 0.35 -23.88 -15.46
N ALA A 190 -0.73 -23.62 -14.73
CA ALA A 190 -1.56 -24.68 -14.13
C ALA A 190 -2.11 -25.67 -15.18
N ASN A 191 -2.46 -25.19 -16.37
CA ASN A 191 -3.05 -26.02 -17.43
C ASN A 191 -2.09 -27.06 -18.01
N ALA A 192 -0.78 -26.82 -17.97
CA ALA A 192 0.22 -27.73 -18.52
C ALA A 192 0.59 -28.88 -17.56
N VAL A 193 0.32 -28.71 -16.26
CA VAL A 193 0.89 -29.53 -15.19
C VAL A 193 -0.16 -30.13 -14.25
N LEU A 194 -1.25 -29.40 -13.98
CA LEU A 194 -2.30 -29.86 -13.07
C LEU A 194 -3.37 -30.63 -13.84
N ARG A 195 -3.78 -31.76 -13.28
CA ARG A 195 -4.88 -32.60 -13.79
C ARG A 195 -6.17 -32.38 -13.02
N GLY A 196 -6.10 -31.80 -11.83
CA GLY A 196 -7.25 -31.45 -11.02
C GLY A 196 -8.14 -30.37 -11.64
N THR A 197 -7.62 -29.53 -12.54
CA THR A 197 -8.38 -28.49 -13.26
C THR A 197 -9.40 -29.07 -14.25
N GLU A 198 -9.23 -30.33 -14.66
CA GLU A 198 -10.21 -31.05 -15.46
C GLU A 198 -11.53 -31.23 -14.67
N PHE A 199 -12.66 -31.36 -15.37
CA PHE A 199 -14.00 -31.43 -14.76
C PHE A 199 -14.32 -30.29 -13.77
N TYR A 200 -14.17 -29.03 -14.19
CA TYR A 200 -14.47 -27.85 -13.35
C TYR A 200 -13.73 -27.84 -12.01
N ASN A 201 -12.44 -28.21 -11.99
CA ASN A 201 -11.58 -28.33 -10.80
C ASN A 201 -11.85 -29.55 -9.90
N PHE A 202 -12.58 -30.56 -10.39
CA PHE A 202 -12.88 -31.78 -9.62
C PHE A 202 -12.17 -33.05 -10.10
N GLY A 203 -11.38 -33.00 -11.18
CA GLY A 203 -10.76 -34.18 -11.79
C GLY A 203 -9.93 -35.01 -10.80
N ALA A 204 -9.21 -34.35 -9.91
CA ALA A 204 -8.39 -35.02 -8.89
C ALA A 204 -9.22 -35.73 -7.81
N PHE A 205 -10.50 -35.39 -7.57
CA PHE A 205 -11.33 -36.13 -6.61
C PHE A 205 -11.61 -37.57 -7.08
N PHE A 206 -11.72 -37.78 -8.39
CA PHE A 206 -12.11 -39.07 -8.96
C PHE A 206 -10.94 -39.97 -9.34
N SER A 207 -9.72 -39.43 -9.41
CA SER A 207 -8.53 -40.18 -9.82
C SER A 207 -7.40 -40.05 -8.81
N ARG A 208 -6.96 -41.19 -8.25
CA ARG A 208 -5.78 -41.22 -7.37
C ARG A 208 -4.52 -40.78 -8.11
N ALA A 209 -4.36 -41.17 -9.36
CA ALA A 209 -3.23 -40.74 -10.20
C ALA A 209 -3.21 -39.23 -10.37
N TYR A 210 -4.38 -38.58 -10.53
CA TYR A 210 -4.43 -37.12 -10.64
C TYR A 210 -4.10 -36.43 -9.32
N ARG A 211 -4.52 -36.98 -8.16
CA ARG A 211 -4.09 -36.46 -6.85
C ARG A 211 -2.59 -36.57 -6.65
N GLU A 212 -2.00 -37.70 -6.99
CA GLU A 212 -0.56 -37.92 -6.86
C GLU A 212 0.23 -36.99 -7.80
N ASN A 213 -0.25 -36.77 -9.03
CA ASN A 213 0.30 -35.77 -9.95
C ASN A 213 0.25 -34.36 -9.35
N ASP A 214 -0.92 -33.89 -8.93
CA ASP A 214 -1.09 -32.53 -8.43
C ASP A 214 -0.35 -32.30 -7.11
N TYR A 215 -0.25 -33.34 -6.26
CA TYR A 215 0.59 -33.32 -5.06
C TYR A 215 2.06 -33.11 -5.40
N LEU A 216 2.60 -33.90 -6.34
CA LEU A 216 3.99 -33.78 -6.75
C LEU A 216 4.30 -32.40 -7.34
N TRP A 217 3.45 -31.91 -8.25
CA TRP A 217 3.60 -30.56 -8.82
C TRP A 217 3.48 -29.46 -7.77
N GLY A 218 2.58 -29.63 -6.79
CA GLY A 218 2.49 -28.73 -5.64
C GLY A 218 3.80 -28.63 -4.85
N ARG A 219 4.46 -29.77 -4.60
CA ARG A 219 5.77 -29.81 -3.93
C ARG A 219 6.87 -29.15 -4.75
N LEU A 220 6.92 -29.45 -6.06
CA LEU A 220 7.93 -28.89 -6.98
C LEU A 220 7.78 -27.37 -7.11
N HIS A 221 6.57 -26.87 -7.37
CA HIS A 221 6.30 -25.44 -7.45
C HIS A 221 6.53 -24.73 -6.11
N GLY A 222 6.16 -25.38 -5.00
CA GLY A 222 6.47 -24.87 -3.66
C GLY A 222 7.97 -24.66 -3.47
N ALA A 223 8.80 -25.64 -3.83
CA ALA A 223 10.25 -25.52 -3.76
C ALA A 223 10.79 -24.39 -4.64
N GLU A 224 10.35 -24.30 -5.90
CA GLU A 224 10.76 -23.23 -6.83
C GLU A 224 10.45 -21.85 -6.27
N ARG A 225 9.21 -21.64 -5.82
CA ARG A 225 8.76 -20.34 -5.28
C ARG A 225 9.48 -20.00 -4.00
N MET A 226 9.69 -20.95 -3.09
CA MET A 226 10.41 -20.67 -1.85
C MET A 226 11.85 -20.20 -2.13
N ILE A 227 12.53 -20.78 -3.11
CA ILE A 227 13.86 -20.34 -3.53
C ILE A 227 13.81 -18.94 -4.12
N ASP A 228 12.85 -18.66 -5.02
CA ASP A 228 12.68 -17.32 -5.61
C ASP A 228 12.37 -16.24 -4.56
N LEU A 229 11.59 -16.58 -3.53
CA LEU A 229 11.26 -15.67 -2.43
C LEU A 229 12.46 -15.35 -1.55
N VAL A 230 13.29 -16.35 -1.24
CA VAL A 230 14.54 -16.11 -0.52
C VAL A 230 15.49 -15.25 -1.35
N ALA A 231 15.57 -15.49 -2.66
CA ALA A 231 16.37 -14.68 -3.57
C ALA A 231 15.87 -13.23 -3.68
N SER A 232 14.55 -13.02 -3.70
CA SER A 232 13.95 -11.68 -3.78
C SER A 232 14.10 -10.86 -2.50
N ALA A 233 14.37 -11.51 -1.38
CA ALA A 233 14.63 -10.88 -0.09
C ALA A 233 16.07 -10.35 0.06
N LEU A 234 16.96 -10.55 -0.93
CA LEU A 234 18.32 -10.03 -0.89
C LEU A 234 18.34 -8.48 -0.85
N PRO A 235 19.36 -7.87 -0.19
CA PRO A 235 19.51 -6.43 -0.16
C PRO A 235 19.58 -5.80 -1.55
N LYS A 236 19.15 -4.54 -1.66
CA LYS A 236 19.10 -3.83 -2.94
C LYS A 236 20.49 -3.78 -3.59
N GLY A 237 20.57 -4.24 -4.84
CA GLY A 237 21.82 -4.31 -5.61
C GLY A 237 22.56 -5.65 -5.48
N MET A 238 22.12 -6.54 -4.59
CA MET A 238 22.57 -7.93 -4.57
C MET A 238 21.61 -8.79 -5.41
N VAL A 239 22.16 -9.55 -6.35
CA VAL A 239 21.41 -10.45 -7.22
C VAL A 239 22.16 -11.78 -7.27
N LEU A 240 21.45 -12.88 -7.08
CA LEU A 240 22.00 -14.22 -7.30
C LEU A 240 22.20 -14.45 -8.79
N ASP A 241 23.31 -15.08 -9.15
CA ASP A 241 23.54 -15.51 -10.54
C ASP A 241 22.39 -16.42 -10.98
N PRO A 242 21.72 -16.14 -12.13
CA PRO A 242 20.67 -17.00 -12.67
C PRO A 242 21.08 -18.48 -12.77
N VAL A 243 22.34 -18.77 -13.09
CA VAL A 243 22.86 -20.15 -13.18
C VAL A 243 22.88 -20.82 -11.81
N GLU A 244 23.30 -20.09 -10.77
CA GLU A 244 23.31 -20.58 -9.40
C GLU A 244 21.89 -20.80 -8.87
N LEU A 245 20.97 -19.87 -9.16
CA LEU A 245 19.56 -19.99 -8.80
C LEU A 245 18.91 -21.22 -9.46
N ALA A 246 19.20 -21.45 -10.75
CA ALA A 246 18.73 -22.62 -11.47
C ALA A 246 19.30 -23.92 -10.88
N ARG A 247 20.56 -23.92 -10.44
CA ARG A 247 21.18 -25.07 -9.74
C ARG A 247 20.46 -25.38 -8.44
N PHE A 248 20.17 -24.39 -7.59
CA PHE A 248 19.42 -24.62 -6.35
C PHE A 248 18.03 -25.19 -6.59
N LYS A 249 17.32 -24.68 -7.60
CA LYS A 249 16.00 -25.21 -8.00
C LYS A 249 16.11 -26.67 -8.44
N ARG A 250 17.08 -26.99 -9.31
CA ARG A 250 17.33 -28.36 -9.79
C ARG A 250 17.62 -29.32 -8.65
N GLU A 251 18.48 -28.94 -7.70
CA GLU A 251 18.79 -29.76 -6.52
C GLU A 251 17.54 -30.01 -5.68
N ALA A 252 16.73 -28.98 -5.43
CA ALA A 252 15.48 -29.11 -4.69
C ALA A 252 14.46 -30.02 -5.41
N PHE A 253 14.34 -29.92 -6.73
CA PHE A 253 13.46 -30.78 -7.51
C PHE A 253 13.88 -32.24 -7.43
N LEU A 254 15.18 -32.53 -7.58
CA LEU A 254 15.71 -33.88 -7.51
C LEU A 254 15.50 -34.49 -6.11
N ALA A 255 15.69 -33.71 -5.05
CA ALA A 255 15.43 -34.16 -3.68
C ALA A 255 13.95 -34.49 -3.45
N VAL A 256 13.02 -33.65 -3.94
CA VAL A 256 11.57 -33.93 -3.88
C VAL A 256 11.22 -35.20 -4.64
N LEU A 257 11.77 -35.39 -5.85
CA LEU A 257 11.51 -36.57 -6.67
C LEU A 257 12.06 -37.85 -6.05
N GLU A 258 13.24 -37.80 -5.41
CA GLU A 258 13.81 -38.93 -4.67
C GLU A 258 12.92 -39.34 -3.50
N GLU A 259 12.42 -38.36 -2.73
CA GLU A 259 11.55 -38.64 -1.59
C GLU A 259 10.22 -39.30 -2.01
N GLU A 260 9.68 -38.92 -3.18
CA GLU A 260 8.36 -39.36 -3.64
C GLU A 260 8.35 -40.66 -4.45
N GLU A 261 9.50 -41.14 -4.95
CA GLU A 261 9.59 -42.31 -5.83
C GLU A 261 9.00 -43.60 -5.21
N GLY A 262 9.13 -43.78 -3.90
CA GLY A 262 8.55 -44.91 -3.18
C GLY A 262 7.10 -44.73 -2.72
N ARG A 263 6.54 -43.53 -2.85
CA ARG A 263 5.27 -43.11 -2.25
C ARG A 263 4.15 -42.97 -3.29
N LEU A 264 4.45 -42.33 -4.41
CA LEU A 264 3.50 -42.10 -5.51
C LEU A 264 3.51 -43.32 -6.43
N LYS A 265 2.45 -44.13 -6.36
CA LYS A 265 2.38 -45.46 -7.00
C LYS A 265 1.26 -45.60 -8.02
N ALA A 266 0.35 -44.63 -8.11
CA ALA A 266 -0.80 -44.69 -8.99
C ALA A 266 -0.42 -44.52 -10.46
N ASP A 267 0.63 -43.74 -10.75
CA ASP A 267 1.27 -43.67 -12.05
C ASP A 267 2.78 -44.00 -11.88
N PRO A 268 3.21 -45.23 -12.23
CA PRO A 268 4.61 -45.63 -12.10
C PRO A 268 5.59 -44.81 -12.96
N GLY A 269 5.11 -44.14 -14.02
CA GLY A 269 5.95 -43.36 -14.92
C GLY A 269 6.14 -41.90 -14.48
N LEU A 270 5.32 -41.40 -13.55
CA LEU A 270 5.25 -39.98 -13.20
C LEU A 270 6.59 -39.42 -12.70
N VAL A 271 7.15 -40.02 -11.64
CA VAL A 271 8.37 -39.51 -10.99
C VAL A 271 9.57 -39.64 -11.94
N ALA A 272 9.72 -40.79 -12.59
CA ALA A 272 10.82 -41.02 -13.53
C ALA A 272 10.75 -40.09 -14.75
N GLY A 273 9.55 -39.81 -15.26
CA GLY A 273 9.32 -38.88 -16.36
C GLY A 273 9.74 -37.45 -16.01
N ILE A 274 9.26 -36.93 -14.88
CA ILE A 274 9.62 -35.56 -14.44
C ILE A 274 11.12 -35.48 -14.10
N ARG A 275 11.71 -36.53 -13.52
CA ARG A 275 13.16 -36.58 -13.28
C ARG A 275 13.96 -36.45 -14.57
N ALA A 276 13.55 -37.12 -15.64
CA ALA A 276 14.20 -37.00 -16.94
C ALA A 276 14.11 -35.57 -17.49
N GLU A 277 12.97 -34.89 -17.31
CA GLU A 277 12.80 -33.48 -17.70
C GLU A 277 13.72 -32.55 -16.91
N VAL A 278 13.80 -32.72 -15.58
CA VAL A 278 14.69 -31.92 -14.71
C VAL A 278 16.17 -32.12 -15.07
N LEU A 279 16.57 -33.33 -15.46
CA LEU A 279 17.94 -33.63 -15.87
C LEU A 279 18.25 -33.22 -17.32
N GLY A 280 17.23 -33.17 -18.18
CA GLY A 280 17.34 -32.80 -19.59
C GLY A 280 17.17 -31.31 -19.89
N GLY A 281 16.67 -30.53 -18.91
CA GLY A 281 16.65 -29.07 -18.98
C GLY A 281 18.05 -28.51 -19.17
N LYS A 282 18.21 -27.61 -20.16
CA LYS A 282 19.51 -26.97 -20.44
C LYS A 282 19.93 -26.12 -19.23
N GLU A 283 21.20 -26.26 -18.84
CA GLU A 283 21.90 -25.38 -17.89
C GLU A 283 21.86 -23.92 -18.34
#